data_AF-A0A1I6JUH5-F1
#
_entry.id   AF-A0A1I6JUH5-F1
#
_cell.length_a   1.000
_cell.length_b   1.000
_cell.length_c   1.000
_cell.angle_alpha   90.00
_cell.angle_beta   90.00
_cell.angle_gamma   90.00
#
_symmetry.space_group_name_H-M   'P 1'
#
loop_
_entity.id
_entity.type
_entity.pdbx_description
1 polymer ?
#
loop_
_entity_poly.entity_id
_entity_poly.type
_entity_poly.pdbx_seq_one_letter_code
_entity_poly.pdbx_strand_id
1 'polypeptide(L)'
;MTKRILNYLGWIIVAILLGFLHMRIVLGPASTSDSSGITFLNSIHDFVLWYVGAIIGAIIAFAFILLDILYLNKKLQDHSKATLIRLSVIIGLAIIIGATHYFLEEIADVI
;
A
#
# COMPACT_ATOMS: atom_id res chain seq x y z
N MET A 1 22.76 -13.63 -1.86
CA MET A 1 21.58 -13.05 -2.55
C MET A 1 20.25 -13.40 -1.88
N THR A 2 19.99 -14.66 -1.56
CA THR A 2 18.68 -15.15 -1.07
C THR A 2 18.15 -14.41 0.16
N LYS A 3 18.99 -14.12 1.16
CA LYS A 3 18.59 -13.36 2.36
C LYS A 3 18.08 -11.95 2.04
N ARG A 4 18.62 -11.31 1.00
CA ARG A 4 18.24 -9.95 0.58
C ARG A 4 16.92 -9.95 -0.17
N ILE A 5 16.71 -10.95 -1.03
CA ILE A 5 15.44 -11.18 -1.74
C ILE A 5 14.30 -11.45 -0.74
N LEU A 6 14.54 -12.32 0.24
CA LEU A 6 13.54 -12.63 1.27
C LEU A 6 13.18 -11.41 2.12
N ASN A 7 14.16 -10.56 2.44
CA ASN A 7 13.91 -9.31 3.15
C ASN A 7 13.03 -8.35 2.34
N TYR A 8 13.31 -8.17 1.04
CA TYR A 8 12.45 -7.34 0.19
C TYR A 8 11.06 -7.95 0.00
N LEU A 9 10.94 -9.27 -0.03
CA LEU A 9 9.64 -9.94 -0.05
C LEU A 9 8.79 -9.54 1.16
N GLY A 10 9.40 -9.49 2.35
CA GLY A 10 8.75 -8.99 3.57
C GLY A 10 8.27 -7.54 3.43
N TRP A 11 9.10 -6.66 2.87
CA TRP A 11 8.72 -5.26 2.64
C TRP A 11 7.60 -5.10 1.59
N ILE A 12 7.56 -5.95 0.57
CA ILE A 12 6.46 -5.98 -0.41
C ILE A 12 5.15 -6.35 0.30
N ILE A 13 5.15 -7.35 1.17
CA ILE A 13 3.96 -7.73 1.94
C ILE A 13 3.48 -6.55 2.79
N VAL A 14 4.39 -5.87 3.49
CA VAL A 14 4.07 -4.67 4.29
C VAL A 14 3.46 -3.56 3.41
N ALA A 15 4.03 -3.31 2.24
CA ALA A 15 3.51 -2.31 1.30
C ALA A 15 2.10 -2.67 0.79
N ILE A 16 1.87 -3.94 0.45
CA ILE A 16 0.55 -4.44 0.01
C ILE A 16 -0.48 -4.26 1.12
N LEU A 17 -0.13 -4.62 2.36
CA LEU A 17 -1.01 -4.42 3.51
C LEU A 17 -1.34 -2.93 3.73
N LEU A 18 -0.38 -2.03 3.54
CA LEU A 18 -0.60 -0.58 3.59
C LEU A 18 -1.51 -0.09 2.46
N GLY A 19 -1.36 -0.61 1.25
CA GLY A 19 -2.23 -0.30 0.11
C GLY A 19 -3.68 -0.74 0.35
N PHE A 20 -3.88 -1.94 0.89
CA PHE A 20 -5.21 -2.41 1.30
C PHE A 20 -5.78 -1.60 2.45
N LEU A 21 -4.97 -1.23 3.43
CA LEU A 21 -5.41 -0.39 4.54
C LEU A 21 -5.90 0.97 4.03
N HIS A 22 -5.16 1.59 3.10
CA HIS A 22 -5.57 2.84 2.45
C HIS A 22 -6.92 2.68 1.74
N MET A 23 -7.07 1.68 0.86
CA MET A 23 -8.35 1.45 0.16
C MET A 23 -9.49 1.12 1.12
N ARG A 24 -9.23 0.43 2.22
CA ARG A 24 -10.26 0.16 3.23
C ARG A 24 -10.73 1.44 3.93
N ILE A 25 -9.83 2.41 4.13
CA ILE A 25 -10.18 3.72 4.70
C ILE A 25 -11.00 4.53 3.70
N VAL A 26 -10.65 4.49 2.41
CA VAL A 26 -11.37 5.21 1.34
C VAL A 26 -12.77 4.62 1.08
N LEU A 27 -12.86 3.31 0.88
CA LEU A 27 -14.12 2.63 0.54
C LEU A 27 -15.07 2.49 1.73
N GLY A 28 -14.55 2.42 2.95
CA GLY A 28 -15.35 2.18 4.15
C GLY A 28 -15.88 0.74 4.28
N PRO A 29 -16.88 0.51 5.15
CA PRO A 29 -17.49 -0.80 5.34
C PRO A 29 -18.50 -1.12 4.23
N ALA A 30 -18.47 -2.38 3.76
CA ALA A 30 -19.48 -2.90 2.84
C ALA A 30 -20.87 -2.97 3.50
N SER A 31 -21.93 -2.87 2.69
CA SER A 31 -23.32 -2.95 3.15
C SER A 31 -23.69 -4.35 3.66
N THR A 32 -24.42 -4.43 4.77
CA THR A 32 -24.70 -5.69 5.51
C THR A 32 -26.07 -6.31 5.21
N SER A 33 -26.72 -6.00 4.09
CA SER A 33 -28.10 -6.42 3.81
C SER A 33 -28.18 -7.63 2.87
N ASP A 34 -29.05 -8.59 3.22
CA ASP A 34 -29.18 -9.92 2.59
C ASP A 34 -29.99 -9.95 1.27
N SER A 35 -30.09 -8.84 0.54
CA SER A 35 -30.77 -8.84 -0.76
C SER A 35 -29.80 -9.22 -1.88
N SER A 36 -30.29 -9.96 -2.88
CA SER A 36 -29.47 -10.47 -4.00
C SER A 36 -28.77 -9.38 -4.82
N GLY A 37 -29.37 -8.18 -4.92
CA GLY A 37 -28.74 -7.01 -5.54
C GLY A 37 -27.58 -6.44 -4.73
N ILE A 38 -27.61 -6.60 -3.41
CA ILE A 38 -26.57 -6.09 -2.50
C ILE A 38 -25.39 -7.08 -2.42
N THR A 39 -25.62 -8.38 -2.61
CA THR A 39 -24.55 -9.37 -2.79
C THR A 39 -23.64 -9.04 -3.98
N PHE A 40 -24.21 -8.60 -5.10
CA PHE A 40 -23.45 -8.19 -6.28
C PHE A 40 -22.61 -6.92 -6.02
N LEU A 41 -23.20 -5.92 -5.36
CA LEU A 41 -22.50 -4.69 -4.98
C LEU A 41 -21.36 -4.94 -3.99
N ASN A 42 -21.56 -5.82 -3.02
CA ASN A 42 -20.49 -6.25 -2.09
C ASN A 42 -19.35 -6.95 -2.83
N SER A 43 -19.67 -7.77 -3.85
CA SER A 43 -18.63 -8.39 -4.69
C SER A 43 -17.83 -7.37 -5.50
N ILE A 44 -18.47 -6.31 -6.00
CA ILE A 44 -17.77 -5.21 -6.68
C ILE A 44 -16.89 -4.44 -5.69
N HIS A 45 -17.43 -4.12 -4.51
CA HIS A 45 -16.69 -3.45 -3.45
C HIS A 45 -15.41 -4.21 -3.07
N ASP A 46 -15.53 -5.53 -2.87
CA ASP A 46 -14.39 -6.39 -2.55
C ASP A 46 -13.40 -6.49 -3.73
N PHE A 47 -13.90 -6.53 -4.96
CA PHE A 47 -13.06 -6.53 -6.15
C PHE A 47 -12.26 -5.22 -6.28
N VAL A 48 -12.89 -4.06 -6.08
CA VAL A 48 -12.22 -2.75 -6.11
C VAL A 48 -11.18 -2.66 -5.00
N LEU A 49 -11.52 -3.10 -3.79
CA LEU A 49 -10.56 -3.16 -2.68
C LEU A 49 -9.35 -4.02 -3.03
N TRP A 50 -9.57 -5.19 -3.61
CA TRP A 50 -8.50 -6.11 -4.02
C TRP A 50 -7.63 -5.53 -5.13
N TYR A 51 -8.26 -5.06 -6.21
CA TYR A 51 -7.57 -4.60 -7.40
C TYR A 51 -6.81 -3.29 -7.15
N VAL A 52 -7.50 -2.27 -6.67
CA VAL A 52 -6.88 -0.95 -6.45
C VAL A 52 -5.92 -1.00 -5.26
N GLY A 53 -6.26 -1.73 -4.19
CA GLY A 53 -5.39 -1.89 -3.03
C GLY A 53 -4.07 -2.58 -3.38
N ALA A 54 -4.11 -3.60 -4.24
CA ALA A 54 -2.91 -4.25 -4.75
C ALA A 54 -2.08 -3.32 -5.63
N ILE A 55 -2.70 -2.51 -6.50
CA ILE A 55 -2.00 -1.53 -7.35
C ILE A 55 -1.29 -0.48 -6.49
N ILE A 56 -2.00 0.14 -5.55
CA ILE A 56 -1.40 1.13 -4.63
C ILE A 56 -0.27 0.50 -3.82
N GLY A 57 -0.49 -0.70 -3.28
CA GLY A 57 0.53 -1.46 -2.56
C GLY A 57 1.76 -1.75 -3.41
N ALA A 58 1.59 -2.10 -4.68
CA ALA A 58 2.68 -2.32 -5.62
C ALA A 58 3.47 -1.03 -5.93
N ILE A 59 2.78 0.11 -6.08
CA ILE A 59 3.42 1.42 -6.26
C ILE A 59 4.26 1.79 -5.02
N ILE A 60 3.71 1.62 -3.81
CA ILE A 60 4.44 1.84 -2.56
C ILE A 60 5.67 0.92 -2.48
N ALA A 61 5.50 -0.37 -2.77
CA ALA A 61 6.58 -1.35 -2.73
C ALA A 61 7.71 -0.97 -3.70
N PHE A 62 7.36 -0.63 -4.94
CA PHE A 62 8.31 -0.24 -5.97
C PHE A 62 9.09 1.02 -5.57
N ALA A 63 8.40 2.07 -5.13
CA ALA A 63 9.03 3.30 -4.66
C ALA A 63 9.97 3.06 -3.46
N PHE A 64 9.52 2.26 -2.50
CA PHE A 64 10.32 1.91 -1.32
C PHE A 64 11.58 1.12 -1.68
N ILE A 65 11.47 0.08 -2.52
CA ILE A 65 12.61 -0.73 -2.94
C ILE A 65 13.63 0.12 -3.69
N LEU A 66 13.16 1.02 -4.56
CA LEU A 66 14.02 1.91 -5.34
C LEU A 66 14.77 2.88 -4.41
N LEU A 67 14.09 3.49 -3.44
CA LEU A 67 14.73 4.33 -2.42
C LEU A 67 15.69 3.54 -1.52
N ASP A 68 15.35 2.31 -1.16
CA ASP A 68 16.21 1.51 -0.30
C ASP A 68 17.51 1.12 -1.01
N ILE A 69 17.42 0.65 -2.26
CA ILE A 69 18.61 0.26 -3.04
C ILE A 69 19.52 1.46 -3.32
N LEU A 70 18.95 2.62 -3.67
CA LEU A 70 19.73 3.79 -4.05
C LEU A 70 20.31 4.55 -2.85
N TYR A 71 19.54 4.65 -1.75
CA TYR A 71 19.87 5.55 -0.63
C TYR A 71 19.95 4.83 0.72
N LEU A 72 18.85 4.23 1.21
CA LEU A 72 18.80 3.76 2.61
C LEU A 72 19.82 2.65 2.87
N ASN A 73 20.01 1.72 1.93
CA ASN A 73 20.90 0.58 2.14
C ASN A 73 22.36 1.02 2.31
N LYS A 74 22.81 2.07 1.61
CA LYS A 74 24.15 2.64 1.80
C LYS A 74 24.24 3.44 3.10
N LYS A 75 23.20 4.21 3.43
CA LYS A 75 23.21 5.12 4.58
C LYS A 75 23.02 4.41 5.93
N LEU A 76 22.33 3.28 5.95
CA LEU A 76 21.92 2.58 7.18
C LEU A 76 22.74 1.32 7.47
N GLN A 77 23.82 1.07 6.74
CA GLN A 77 24.58 -0.18 6.83
C GLN A 77 25.11 -0.49 8.26
N ASP A 78 25.49 0.53 9.03
CA ASP A 78 25.98 0.40 10.42
C ASP A 78 25.03 0.97 11.48
N HIS A 79 23.78 1.31 11.12
CA HIS A 79 22.84 1.88 12.06
C HIS A 79 22.03 0.80 12.79
N SER A 80 22.12 0.74 14.12
CA SER A 80 21.34 -0.17 14.97
C SER A 80 19.82 -0.01 14.83
N LYS A 81 19.35 1.17 14.38
CA LYS A 81 17.95 1.50 14.15
C LYS A 81 17.52 1.43 12.67
N ALA A 82 18.32 0.80 11.80
CA ALA A 82 18.07 0.73 10.36
C ALA A 82 16.66 0.25 10.00
N THR A 83 16.16 -0.79 10.68
CA THR A 83 14.82 -1.34 10.44
C THR A 83 13.71 -0.35 10.81
N LEU A 84 13.84 0.37 11.93
CA LEU A 84 12.86 1.37 12.34
C LEU A 84 12.81 2.53 11.35
N ILE A 85 13.97 2.98 10.85
CA ILE A 85 14.04 4.04 9.84
C ILE A 85 13.38 3.59 8.54
N ARG A 86 13.64 2.36 8.08
CA ARG A 86 12.96 1.77 6.92
C ARG A 86 11.44 1.71 7.10
N LEU A 87 10.98 1.33 8.29
CA LEU A 87 9.56 1.31 8.62
C LEU A 87 8.94 2.71 8.56
N SER A 88 9.62 3.72 9.11
CA SER A 88 9.15 5.11 9.03
C SER A 88 9.08 5.61 7.58
N VAL A 89 10.04 5.23 6.74
CA VAL A 89 10.07 5.62 5.33
C VAL A 89 8.94 4.99 4.53
N ILE A 90 8.67 3.68 4.70
CA ILE A 90 7.57 3.03 3.97
C ILE A 90 6.20 3.56 4.41
N ILE A 91 6.04 3.88 5.70
CA ILE A 91 4.82 4.52 6.21
C ILE A 91 4.67 5.93 5.61
N GLY A 92 5.75 6.73 5.58
CA GLY A 92 5.73 8.05 4.96
C GLY A 92 5.36 7.99 3.48
N LEU A 93 5.91 7.02 2.73
CA LEU A 93 5.54 6.78 1.33
C LEU A 93 4.06 6.40 1.18
N ALA A 94 3.56 5.50 2.04
CA ALA A 94 2.16 5.09 2.00
C ALA A 94 1.23 6.29 2.23
N ILE A 95 1.56 7.19 3.16
CA ILE A 95 0.78 8.42 3.40
C ILE A 95 0.81 9.33 2.17
N ILE A 96 1.99 9.57 1.56
CA ILE A 96 2.12 10.44 0.39
C ILE A 96 1.36 9.89 -0.82
N ILE A 97 1.52 8.60 -1.10
CA ILE A 97 0.87 7.94 -2.25
C ILE A 97 -0.64 7.83 -2.01
N GLY A 98 -1.06 7.46 -0.79
CA GLY A 98 -2.47 7.40 -0.42
C GLY A 98 -3.15 8.76 -0.46
N ALA A 99 -2.51 9.81 0.05
CA ALA A 99 -3.02 11.18 -0.06
C ALA A 99 -3.14 11.60 -1.53
N THR A 100 -2.11 11.31 -2.34
CA THR A 100 -2.14 11.60 -3.78
C THR A 100 -3.29 10.87 -4.46
N HIS A 101 -3.50 9.58 -4.18
CA HIS A 101 -4.65 8.82 -4.68
C HIS A 101 -5.97 9.49 -4.32
N TYR A 102 -6.17 9.84 -3.05
CA TYR A 102 -7.38 10.50 -2.59
C TYR A 102 -7.59 11.88 -3.24
N PHE A 103 -6.54 12.69 -3.38
CA PHE A 103 -6.62 13.98 -4.07
C PHE A 103 -6.95 13.83 -5.55
N LEU A 104 -6.42 12.82 -6.24
CA LEU A 104 -6.76 12.55 -7.64
C LEU A 104 -8.22 12.12 -7.77
N GLU A 105 -8.73 11.31 -6.85
CA GLU A 105 -10.13 10.91 -6.80
C GLU A 105 -11.05 12.12 -6.63
N GLU A 106 -10.75 12.99 -5.65
CA GLU A 106 -11.58 14.16 -5.31
C GLU A 106 -11.51 15.29 -6.36
N ILE A 107 -10.33 15.58 -6.93
CA ILE A 107 -10.15 16.72 -7.84
C ILE A 107 -10.46 16.35 -9.28
N ALA A 108 -10.08 15.15 -9.71
CA ALA A 108 -10.16 14.80 -11.12
C ALA A 108 -11.54 14.25 -11.51
N ASP A 109 -12.41 13.92 -10.53
CA ASP A 109 -13.74 13.33 -10.76
C ASP A 109 -13.66 12.16 -11.77
N VAL A 110 -12.54 11.41 -11.70
CA VAL A 110 -12.18 10.37 -12.67
C VAL A 110 -13.00 9.09 -12.42
N ILE A 111 -13.74 9.00 -11.32
CA ILE A 111 -14.58 7.85 -10.94
C ILE A 111 -15.99 8.31 -10.61
#